data_AF-A0A5C5Y637-F1
#
_entry.id   AF-A0A5C5Y637-F1
#
_cell.length_a   1.000
_cell.length_b   1.000
_cell.length_c   1.000
_cell.angle_alpha   90.00
_cell.angle_beta   90.00
_cell.angle_gamma   90.00
#
_symmetry.space_group_name_H-M   'P 1'
#
loop_
_entity.id
_entity.type
_entity.pdbx_description
1 polymer ?
#
loop_
_entity_poly.entity_id
_entity_poly.type
_entity_poly.pdbx_seq_one_letter_code
_entity_poly.pdbx_strand_id
1 'polypeptide(L)'
;MKSLRNVTLALTAAALVAITAAPADAGCLSSCCEPAPVCCCPPPPVPVTWCVTDPTTCCKHQVTACVPACCAGEVPCLVSCKRGFLGRKILTYKFQCCGHCVDVVITHFGKVIVRD
;
A
#
# COMPACT_ATOMS: atom_id res chain seq x y z
N MET A 1 -34.93 -44.85 -34.61
CA MET A 1 -34.26 -44.22 -35.78
C MET A 1 -33.49 -43.03 -35.22
N LYS A 2 -32.16 -43.06 -35.04
CA LYS A 2 -31.13 -42.85 -36.08
C LYS A 2 -31.53 -41.66 -36.96
N SER A 3 -30.74 -40.63 -37.21
CA SER A 3 -29.31 -40.40 -37.06
C SER A 3 -29.04 -39.04 -37.78
N LEU A 4 -27.83 -38.52 -37.68
CA LEU A 4 -27.22 -37.56 -38.62
C LEU A 4 -27.59 -36.07 -38.49
N ARG A 5 -27.08 -35.42 -37.45
CA ARG A 5 -26.52 -34.05 -37.58
C ARG A 5 -25.11 -33.93 -36.99
N ASN A 6 -24.36 -35.03 -37.02
CA ASN A 6 -22.91 -35.05 -36.82
C ASN A 6 -22.24 -35.39 -38.15
N VAL A 7 -22.07 -34.41 -39.05
CA VAL A 7 -21.03 -34.45 -40.08
C VAL A 7 -20.58 -33.02 -40.40
N THR A 8 -19.72 -32.49 -39.56
CA THR A 8 -18.66 -31.57 -39.98
C THR A 8 -17.49 -31.78 -39.02
N LEU A 9 -16.88 -32.97 -39.18
CA LEU A 9 -15.50 -33.24 -38.81
C LEU A 9 -14.62 -32.09 -39.32
N ALA A 10 -13.90 -31.42 -38.44
CA ALA A 10 -12.49 -31.69 -38.14
C ALA A 10 -11.54 -31.26 -39.26
N LEU A 11 -10.82 -30.15 -39.05
CA LEU A 11 -9.37 -29.98 -39.24
C LEU A 11 -9.00 -28.50 -39.21
N THR A 12 -8.20 -28.09 -38.23
CA THR A 12 -7.15 -27.02 -38.26
C THR A 12 -6.85 -26.69 -36.80
N ALA A 13 -5.97 -27.47 -36.17
CA ALA A 13 -4.53 -27.23 -36.14
C ALA A 13 -4.17 -25.96 -35.33
N ALA A 14 -3.69 -26.22 -34.11
CA ALA A 14 -2.59 -25.49 -33.47
C ALA A 14 -2.51 -23.97 -33.66
N ALA A 15 -2.98 -23.23 -32.66
CA ALA A 15 -2.42 -21.93 -32.34
C ALA A 15 -2.04 -21.91 -30.85
N LEU A 16 -0.86 -22.45 -30.58
CA LEU A 16 -0.05 -22.12 -29.42
C LEU A 16 0.13 -20.59 -29.38
N VAL A 17 -0.53 -19.90 -28.45
CA VAL A 17 -0.04 -18.60 -27.99
C VAL A 17 0.65 -18.85 -26.67
N ALA A 18 1.95 -19.07 -26.76
CA ALA A 18 2.86 -19.05 -25.63
C ALA A 18 2.73 -17.68 -24.95
N ILE A 19 2.30 -17.67 -23.69
CA ILE A 19 2.47 -16.49 -22.84
C ILE A 19 3.95 -16.49 -22.44
N THR A 20 4.79 -15.90 -23.29
CA THR A 20 6.14 -15.50 -22.89
C THR A 20 5.99 -14.26 -22.02
N ALA A 21 5.92 -14.46 -20.70
CA ALA A 21 6.21 -13.40 -19.75
C ALA A 21 7.70 -13.05 -19.90
N ALA A 22 7.99 -11.99 -20.64
CA ALA A 22 9.32 -11.40 -20.72
C ALA A 22 9.73 -10.87 -19.34
N PRO A 23 11.03 -10.94 -18.97
CA PRO A 23 11.53 -10.20 -17.82
C PRO A 23 11.39 -8.70 -18.12
N ALA A 24 10.73 -7.98 -17.21
CA ALA A 24 10.68 -6.52 -17.24
C ALA A 24 12.03 -5.96 -16.77
N ASP A 25 13.04 -6.05 -17.63
CA ASP A 25 14.24 -5.22 -17.59
C ASP A 25 14.04 -4.04 -18.55
N ALA A 26 13.46 -2.96 -18.03
CA ALA A 26 13.62 -1.63 -18.59
C ALA A 26 14.47 -0.87 -17.56
N GLY A 27 15.78 -0.71 -17.75
CA GLY A 27 16.38 -0.13 -18.94
C GLY A 27 16.76 1.31 -18.58
N CYS A 28 17.91 1.47 -17.90
CA CYS A 28 18.58 2.74 -17.72
C CYS A 28 19.04 3.24 -19.10
N LEU A 29 18.34 4.20 -19.70
CA LEU A 29 18.76 4.88 -20.93
C LEU A 29 18.85 6.38 -20.71
N SER A 30 20.10 6.79 -20.42
CA SER A 30 20.80 7.98 -20.91
C SER A 30 19.99 9.01 -21.71
N SER A 31 19.71 10.16 -21.10
CA SER A 31 20.10 11.50 -21.58
C SER A 31 19.28 12.56 -20.85
N CYS A 32 19.79 13.07 -19.72
CA CYS A 32 19.59 14.43 -19.19
C CYS A 32 20.22 14.51 -17.79
N CYS A 33 21.56 14.60 -17.71
CA CYS A 33 22.23 15.08 -16.50
C CYS A 33 23.29 16.10 -16.91
N GLU A 34 22.81 17.27 -17.31
CA GLU A 34 23.51 18.53 -17.15
C GLU A 34 23.81 18.73 -15.64
N PRO A 35 24.98 19.24 -15.21
CA PRO A 35 25.29 19.36 -13.79
C PRO A 35 24.48 20.51 -13.16
N ALA A 36 23.28 20.19 -12.71
CA ALA A 36 22.38 21.02 -11.91
C ALA A 36 21.92 20.23 -10.66
N PRO A 37 21.55 20.93 -9.57
CA PRO A 37 21.97 20.63 -8.21
C PRO A 37 21.46 19.29 -7.69
N VAL A 38 22.37 18.47 -7.15
CA VAL A 38 22.11 17.38 -6.19
C VAL A 38 20.69 16.80 -6.26
N CYS A 39 20.41 16.01 -7.30
CA CYS A 39 19.26 15.08 -7.31
C CYS A 39 19.50 13.99 -6.26
N CYS A 40 19.33 14.32 -4.98
CA CYS A 40 19.29 13.34 -3.91
C CYS A 40 17.87 12.74 -3.89
N CYS A 41 17.77 11.46 -4.23
CA CYS A 41 16.59 10.64 -4.04
C CYS A 41 15.94 10.94 -2.67
N PRO A 42 14.59 11.07 -2.57
CA PRO A 42 13.96 11.12 -1.27
C PRO A 42 14.39 9.86 -0.50
N PRO A 43 14.91 9.99 0.73
CA PRO A 43 15.46 8.86 1.48
C PRO A 43 14.41 7.76 1.64
N PRO A 44 14.83 6.47 1.68
CA PRO A 44 13.89 5.35 1.73
C PRO A 44 12.94 5.49 2.93
N PRO A 45 11.64 5.15 2.78
CA PRO A 45 10.69 5.17 3.90
C PRO A 45 11.16 4.28 5.05
N VAL A 46 11.04 4.78 6.28
CA VAL A 46 11.46 4.07 7.49
C VAL A 46 10.22 3.62 8.26
N PRO A 47 10.15 2.36 8.71
CA PRO A 47 9.07 1.92 9.58
C PRO A 47 9.23 2.53 10.97
N VAL A 48 8.25 3.32 11.41
CA VAL A 48 8.19 3.88 12.76
C VAL A 48 7.09 3.16 13.54
N THR A 49 7.42 2.70 14.74
CA THR A 49 6.48 2.04 15.63
C THR A 49 6.10 2.94 16.80
N TRP A 50 4.81 3.08 17.09
CA TRP A 50 4.34 3.79 18.28
C TRP A 50 3.12 3.11 18.91
N CYS A 51 2.83 3.48 20.16
CA CYS A 51 1.68 2.95 20.88
C CYS A 51 0.44 3.84 20.67
N VAL A 52 -0.62 3.23 20.17
CA VAL A 52 -1.94 3.84 20.02
C VAL A 52 -2.85 3.32 21.13
N THR A 53 -3.58 4.21 21.80
CA THR A 53 -4.58 3.80 22.81
C THR A 53 -5.95 3.75 22.15
N ASP A 54 -6.63 2.61 22.24
CA ASP A 54 -8.01 2.49 21.77
C ASP A 54 -8.95 3.21 22.75
N PRO A 55 -9.72 4.22 22.29
CA PRO A 55 -10.64 4.95 23.15
C PRO A 55 -11.84 4.10 23.65
N THR A 56 -12.03 2.90 23.11
CA THR A 56 -13.17 2.02 23.42
C THR A 56 -12.81 0.96 24.44
N THR A 57 -11.65 0.35 24.30
CA THR A 57 -11.17 -0.75 25.15
C THR A 57 -10.12 -0.30 26.17
N CYS A 58 -9.61 0.93 26.05
CA CYS A 58 -8.46 1.46 26.81
C CYS A 58 -7.18 0.63 26.65
N CYS A 59 -7.15 -0.32 25.71
CA CYS A 59 -5.98 -1.13 25.41
C CYS A 59 -4.98 -0.35 24.55
N LYS A 60 -3.69 -0.62 24.77
CA LYS A 60 -2.60 -0.07 23.96
C LYS A 60 -2.24 -1.07 22.87
N HIS A 61 -2.20 -0.59 21.63
CA HIS A 61 -1.78 -1.37 20.47
C HIS A 61 -0.54 -0.74 19.87
N GLN A 62 0.48 -1.55 19.59
CA GLN A 62 1.65 -1.09 18.84
C GLN A 62 1.31 -1.07 17.35
N VAL A 63 1.55 0.06 16.72
CA VAL A 63 1.25 0.31 15.32
C VAL A 63 2.54 0.69 14.61
N THR A 64 2.76 0.10 13.44
CA THR A 64 3.91 0.38 12.57
C THR A 64 3.42 1.04 11.30
N ALA A 65 3.97 2.18 10.94
CA ALA A 65 3.67 2.90 9.70
C ALA A 65 4.96 3.27 8.96
N CYS A 66 4.88 3.41 7.64
CA CYS A 66 6.02 3.73 6.81
C CYS A 66 6.05 5.22 6.53
N VAL A 67 6.99 5.94 7.16
CA VAL A 67 7.08 7.41 7.04
C VAL A 67 8.38 7.83 6.36
N PRO A 68 8.43 9.04 5.77
CA PRO A 68 9.66 9.57 5.19
C PRO A 68 10.79 9.59 6.24
N ALA A 69 12.02 9.30 5.84
CA ALA A 69 13.15 9.25 6.78
C ALA A 69 13.38 10.57 7.54
N CYS A 70 12.94 11.70 6.99
CA CYS A 70 12.95 13.01 7.65
C CYS A 70 12.14 13.02 8.97
N CYS A 71 11.20 12.09 9.13
CA CYS A 71 10.34 11.93 10.30
C CYS A 71 10.71 10.70 11.15
N ALA A 72 11.85 10.05 10.87
CA ALA A 72 12.32 8.90 11.64
C ALA A 72 12.64 9.32 13.09
N GLY A 73 12.01 8.66 14.06
CA GLY A 73 12.25 8.90 15.49
C GLY A 73 11.34 9.93 16.16
N GLU A 74 10.43 10.58 15.42
CA GLU A 74 9.39 11.40 16.03
C GLU A 74 8.15 10.56 16.42
N VAL A 75 7.55 10.91 17.56
CA VAL A 75 6.25 10.35 17.96
C VAL A 75 5.16 11.23 17.36
N PRO A 76 4.27 10.68 16.52
CA PRO A 76 3.25 11.49 15.90
C PRO A 76 2.20 11.94 16.93
N CYS A 77 1.68 13.15 16.73
CA CYS A 77 0.66 13.72 17.60
C CYS A 77 -0.73 13.30 17.13
N LEU A 78 -1.63 12.97 18.07
CA LEU A 78 -3.03 12.71 17.74
C LEU A 78 -3.72 14.03 17.38
N VAL A 79 -4.10 14.19 16.11
CA VAL A 79 -4.75 15.42 15.62
C VAL A 79 -6.26 15.28 15.66
N SER A 80 -6.78 14.10 15.32
CA SER A 80 -8.22 13.89 15.29
C SER A 80 -8.59 12.47 15.68
N CYS A 81 -9.67 12.34 16.44
CA CYS A 81 -10.29 11.05 16.75
C CYS A 81 -11.74 11.10 16.25
N LYS A 82 -12.01 10.45 15.11
CA LYS A 82 -13.32 10.38 14.49
C LYS A 82 -13.97 9.02 14.76
N ARG A 83 -15.29 9.04 14.99
CA ARG A 83 -16.10 7.83 15.01
C ARG A 83 -16.52 7.54 13.57
N GLY A 84 -16.01 6.44 13.01
CA GLY A 84 -16.42 5.92 11.71
C GLY A 84 -17.73 5.14 11.79
N PHE A 85 -18.22 4.73 10.61
CA PHE A 85 -19.40 3.90 10.47
C PHE A 85 -19.16 2.49 11.04
N LEU A 86 -20.20 1.85 11.61
CA LEU A 86 -20.15 0.51 12.23
C LEU A 86 -19.18 0.39 13.42
N GLY A 87 -19.14 1.39 14.30
CA GLY A 87 -18.34 1.34 15.53
C GLY A 87 -16.82 1.38 15.29
N ARG A 88 -16.38 1.70 14.07
CA ARG A 88 -14.96 1.91 13.76
C ARG A 88 -14.49 3.22 14.37
N LYS A 89 -13.24 3.26 14.85
CA LYS A 89 -12.57 4.48 15.32
C LYS A 89 -11.46 4.79 14.34
N ILE A 90 -11.39 6.04 13.89
CA ILE A 90 -10.34 6.54 13.00
C ILE A 90 -9.54 7.55 13.82
N LEU A 91 -8.28 7.22 14.06
CA LEU A 91 -7.33 8.04 14.79
C LEU A 91 -6.34 8.61 13.78
N THR A 92 -6.42 9.90 13.53
CA THR A 92 -5.50 10.60 12.62
C THR A 92 -4.31 11.11 13.43
N TYR A 93 -3.15 10.60 13.09
CA TYR A 93 -1.87 10.97 13.64
C TYR A 93 -1.13 11.87 12.64
N LYS A 94 -0.48 12.93 13.11
CA LYS A 94 0.32 13.81 12.27
C LYS A 94 1.74 13.91 12.80
N PHE A 95 2.70 13.72 11.90
CA PHE A 95 4.11 13.96 12.15
C PHE A 95 4.39 15.46 12.03
N GLN A 96 4.89 16.09 13.09
CA GLN A 96 5.08 17.55 13.10
C GLN A 96 6.22 17.98 12.17
N CYS A 97 7.29 17.17 12.06
CA CYS A 97 8.45 17.49 11.23
C CYS A 97 8.14 17.55 9.71
N CYS A 98 7.36 16.61 9.19
CA CYS A 98 7.09 16.50 7.73
C CYS A 98 5.62 16.77 7.36
N GLY A 99 4.73 16.97 8.34
CA GLY A 99 3.30 17.18 8.09
C GLY A 99 2.55 15.93 7.57
N HIS A 100 3.20 14.77 7.50
CA HIS A 100 2.60 13.52 7.05
C HIS A 100 1.50 13.08 8.01
N CYS A 101 0.39 12.64 7.47
CA CYS A 101 -0.76 12.15 8.23
C CYS A 101 -0.84 10.63 8.09
N VAL A 102 -1.16 9.95 9.18
CA VAL A 102 -1.40 8.52 9.22
C VAL A 102 -2.71 8.26 9.92
N ASP A 103 -3.63 7.60 9.23
CA ASP A 103 -4.92 7.23 9.76
C ASP A 103 -4.89 5.79 10.28
N VAL A 104 -5.01 5.66 11.60
CA VAL A 104 -5.11 4.37 12.28
C VAL A 104 -6.59 4.05 12.50
N VAL A 105 -7.08 3.04 11.80
CA VAL A 105 -8.47 2.58 11.91
C VAL A 105 -8.54 1.37 12.83
N ILE A 106 -9.20 1.54 13.97
CA ILE A 106 -9.52 0.45 14.90
C ILE A 106 -10.95 0.00 14.62
N THR A 107 -11.11 -1.25 14.22
CA THR A 107 -12.43 -1.85 13.99
C THR A 107 -13.04 -2.32 15.31
N HIS A 108 -14.36 -2.50 15.34
CA HIS A 108 -15.09 -3.01 16.51
C HIS A 108 -14.55 -4.36 17.02
N PHE A 109 -13.95 -5.18 16.15
CA PHE A 109 -13.35 -6.47 16.51
C PHE A 109 -11.89 -6.36 16.97
N GLY A 110 -11.38 -5.15 17.26
CA GLY A 110 -10.01 -4.91 17.70
C GLY A 110 -8.95 -5.04 16.60
N LYS A 111 -9.34 -5.20 15.32
CA LYS A 111 -8.36 -5.16 14.22
C LYS A 111 -7.92 -3.72 13.99
N VAL A 112 -6.60 -3.53 13.92
CA VAL A 112 -5.96 -2.25 13.61
C VAL A 112 -5.52 -2.25 12.15
N ILE A 113 -5.90 -1.21 11.41
CA ILE A 113 -5.56 -1.01 10.00
C ILE A 113 -4.88 0.35 9.88
N VAL A 114 -3.66 0.36 9.35
CA VAL A 114 -2.90 1.60 9.11
C VAL A 114 -3.15 2.07 7.69
N ARG A 115 -3.38 3.36 7.52
CA ARG A 115 -3.48 4.04 6.22
C ARG A 115 -2.48 5.20 6.23
N ASP A 116 -1.41 5.05 5.44
CA ASP A 116 -0.44 6.10 5.12
C ASP A 116 -0.81 6.80 3.81
#